data_AF-A0A917RTZ1-F1
#
_entry.id   AF-A0A917RTZ1-F1
#
_cell.length_a   1.000
_cell.length_b   1.000
_cell.length_c   1.000
_cell.angle_alpha   90.00
_cell.angle_beta   90.00
_cell.angle_gamma   90.00
#
_symmetry.space_group_name_H-M   'P 1'
#
loop_
_entity.id
_entity.type
_entity.pdbx_description
1 polymer ?
#
loop_
_entity_poly.entity_id
_entity_poly.type
_entity_poly.pdbx_seq_one_letter_code
_entity_poly.pdbx_strand_id
1 'polypeptide(L)'
;MSSLFAVLPAAGIESAAQAYERYQSLAGAPEPTPPAQPVGVVCTLIHRSGTGLRVYRRPDARGALLEATVDDRFDCLRALLALTADRDLAVLDVATRRFYNPRGAARVPVTTGDFRLPYLTESILDEILETPPDPRDPALKVIRAPMCHIRARRLPEEIFEMEHRDLDAFFQLYTDDSTLVRKTIWAWATGDPWWQQAIAWQPTEAPDPRRRPPPEDDIDAVLAELRQMAEETPFELGALDLISALGDVDNQAQAILDRADTDPTDRP
;
A
#
# COMPACT_ATOMS: atom_id res chain seq x y z
N MET A 1 2.05 7.43 20.31
CA MET A 1 1.63 8.73 19.77
C MET A 1 0.19 8.57 19.32
N SER A 2 -0.72 9.47 19.67
CA SER A 2 -2.12 9.35 19.23
C SER A 2 -2.23 9.65 17.73
N SER A 3 -2.92 8.78 16.97
CA SER A 3 -3.12 8.93 15.54
C SER A 3 -4.33 9.84 15.27
N LEU A 4 -4.18 10.80 14.34
CA LEU A 4 -5.24 11.74 13.98
C LEU A 4 -5.71 11.47 12.55
N PHE A 5 -7.02 11.44 12.36
CA PHE A 5 -7.67 11.26 11.07
C PHE A 5 -8.60 12.44 10.77
N ALA A 6 -8.61 12.89 9.52
CA ALA A 6 -9.62 13.84 9.04
C ALA A 6 -10.61 13.11 8.12
N VAL A 7 -11.90 13.25 8.41
CA VAL A 7 -12.99 12.78 7.55
C VAL A 7 -13.55 13.98 6.82
N LEU A 8 -13.42 13.97 5.50
CA LEU A 8 -13.69 15.11 4.62
C LEU A 8 -14.76 14.73 3.58
N PRO A 9 -15.65 15.65 3.17
CA PRO A 9 -16.44 15.46 1.96
C PRO A 9 -15.54 15.14 0.76
N ALA A 10 -15.80 14.05 0.06
CA ALA A 10 -14.96 13.60 -1.05
C ALA A 10 -15.07 14.49 -2.30
N ALA A 11 -16.14 15.29 -2.39
CA ALA A 11 -16.37 16.20 -3.51
C ALA A 11 -15.31 17.30 -3.60
N GLY A 12 -14.63 17.38 -4.75
CA GLY A 12 -13.63 18.42 -5.03
C GLY A 12 -12.29 18.21 -4.32
N ILE A 13 -11.99 16.99 -3.87
CA ILE A 13 -10.67 16.60 -3.36
C ILE A 13 -10.15 15.45 -4.21
N GLU A 14 -9.14 15.74 -5.03
CA GLU A 14 -8.58 14.80 -5.99
C GLU A 14 -7.18 14.30 -5.60
N SER A 15 -6.55 14.94 -4.61
CA SER A 15 -5.19 14.61 -4.19
C SER A 15 -4.99 14.71 -2.68
N ALA A 16 -3.95 14.03 -2.20
CA ALA A 16 -3.51 14.11 -0.80
C ALA A 16 -3.13 15.54 -0.38
N ALA A 17 -2.55 16.33 -1.30
CA ALA A 17 -2.18 17.72 -1.02
C ALA A 17 -3.43 18.58 -0.75
N GLN A 18 -4.45 18.48 -1.59
CA GLN A 18 -5.72 19.18 -1.39
C GLN A 18 -6.42 18.72 -0.10
N ALA A 19 -6.39 17.40 0.18
CA ALA A 19 -6.94 16.87 1.43
C ALA A 19 -6.21 17.44 2.66
N TYR A 20 -4.89 17.59 2.59
CA TYR A 20 -4.08 18.16 3.65
C TYR A 20 -4.35 19.66 3.86
N GLU A 21 -4.49 20.44 2.79
CA GLU A 21 -4.92 21.85 2.87
C GLU A 21 -6.30 21.99 3.53
N ARG A 22 -7.24 21.12 3.17
CA ARG A 22 -8.57 21.06 3.81
C ARG A 22 -8.46 20.72 5.29
N TYR A 23 -7.61 19.77 5.65
CA TYR A 23 -7.29 19.45 7.04
C TYR A 23 -6.73 20.67 7.78
N GLN A 24 -5.80 21.43 7.19
CA GLN A 24 -5.24 22.63 7.84
C GLN A 24 -6.32 23.68 8.12
N SER A 25 -7.25 23.89 7.17
CA SER A 25 -8.42 24.75 7.40
C SER A 25 -9.29 24.24 8.54
N LEU A 26 -9.55 22.94 8.60
CA LEU A 26 -10.35 22.29 9.63
C LEU A 26 -9.68 22.30 11.02
N ALA A 27 -8.34 22.23 11.06
CA ALA A 27 -7.55 22.32 12.29
C ALA A 27 -7.51 23.75 12.88
N GLY A 28 -7.88 24.76 12.09
CA GLY A 28 -8.08 26.13 12.52
C GLY A 28 -9.29 26.32 13.45
N ALA A 29 -9.83 27.54 13.48
CA ALA A 29 -11.03 27.83 14.25
C ALA A 29 -12.26 27.09 13.66
N PRO A 30 -13.13 26.50 14.51
CA PRO A 30 -14.37 25.89 14.04
C PRO A 30 -15.26 26.93 13.35
N GLU A 31 -15.87 26.54 12.24
CA GLU A 31 -16.90 27.37 11.61
C GLU A 31 -18.26 27.16 12.31
N PRO A 32 -19.13 28.18 12.33
CA PRO A 32 -20.47 28.06 12.93
C PRO A 32 -21.41 27.16 12.10
N THR A 33 -21.00 26.80 10.89
CA THR A 33 -21.79 26.00 9.95
C THR A 33 -21.91 24.56 10.45
N PRO A 34 -23.13 23.98 10.49
CA PRO A 34 -23.30 22.59 10.92
C PRO A 34 -22.59 21.62 9.96
N PRO A 35 -22.18 20.44 10.44
CA PRO A 35 -21.58 19.42 9.60
C PRO A 35 -22.55 18.93 8.53
N ALA A 36 -21.99 18.56 7.38
CA ALA A 36 -22.75 17.87 6.35
C ALA A 36 -23.38 16.58 6.92
N GLN A 37 -24.57 16.21 6.45
CA GLN A 37 -25.31 15.05 6.96
C GLN A 37 -24.46 13.77 7.03
N PRO A 38 -23.66 13.39 6.00
CA PRO A 38 -22.83 12.19 6.07
C PRO A 38 -21.78 12.24 7.19
N VAL A 39 -21.17 13.41 7.41
CA VAL A 39 -20.18 13.63 8.48
C VAL A 39 -20.84 13.45 9.85
N GLY A 40 -22.01 14.06 10.05
CA GLY A 40 -22.76 13.91 11.30
C GLY A 40 -23.14 12.46 11.60
N VAL A 41 -23.51 11.68 10.57
CA VAL A 41 -23.80 10.25 10.70
C VAL A 41 -22.56 9.47 11.14
N VAL A 42 -21.40 9.69 10.50
CA VAL A 42 -20.15 9.01 10.87
C VAL A 42 -19.75 9.32 12.31
N CYS A 43 -19.78 10.59 12.73
CA CYS A 43 -19.48 10.97 14.12
C CYS A 43 -20.43 10.29 15.12
N THR A 44 -21.72 10.20 14.79
CA THR A 44 -22.72 9.53 15.63
C THR A 44 -22.44 8.03 15.73
N LEU A 45 -22.06 7.38 14.62
CA LEU A 45 -21.72 5.95 14.61
C LEU A 45 -20.47 5.69 15.44
N ILE A 46 -19.41 6.48 15.28
CA ILE A 46 -18.17 6.36 16.07
C ILE A 46 -18.48 6.39 17.57
N HIS A 47 -19.31 7.35 18.00
CA HIS A 47 -19.71 7.45 19.41
C HIS A 47 -20.44 6.20 19.94
N ARG A 48 -21.14 5.45 19.08
CA ARG A 48 -21.93 4.27 19.44
C ARG A 48 -21.20 2.94 19.28
N SER A 49 -20.19 2.87 18.41
CA SER A 49 -19.64 1.58 17.92
C SER A 49 -18.26 1.21 18.47
N GLY A 50 -17.75 1.95 19.46
CA GLY A 50 -16.53 1.57 20.18
C GLY A 50 -15.31 1.40 19.28
N THR A 51 -15.24 2.17 18.17
CA THR A 51 -14.26 2.01 17.09
C THR A 51 -12.84 2.44 17.46
N GLY A 52 -12.53 2.64 18.74
CA GLY A 52 -11.27 3.21 19.18
C GLY A 52 -11.01 4.63 18.68
N LEU A 53 -12.06 5.36 18.29
CA LEU A 53 -11.98 6.73 17.78
C LEU A 53 -12.87 7.65 18.60
N ARG A 54 -12.41 8.90 18.77
CA ARG A 54 -13.22 9.97 19.34
C ARG A 54 -13.18 11.21 18.46
N VAL A 55 -14.25 11.99 18.51
CA VAL A 55 -14.30 13.30 17.88
C VAL A 55 -13.38 14.25 18.65
N TYR A 56 -12.28 14.67 18.03
CA TYR A 56 -11.26 15.53 18.64
C TYR A 56 -11.74 16.98 18.75
N ARG A 57 -12.45 17.45 17.72
CA ARG A 57 -13.05 18.79 17.66
C ARG A 57 -14.45 18.74 17.10
N ARG A 58 -15.24 19.75 17.46
CA ARG A 58 -16.60 19.94 16.94
C ARG A 58 -16.56 19.90 15.40
N PRO A 59 -17.30 18.98 14.76
CA PRO A 59 -17.34 18.90 13.30
C PRO A 59 -18.14 20.08 12.73
N ASP A 60 -17.77 20.50 11.53
CA ASP A 60 -18.42 21.56 10.77
C ASP A 60 -18.57 21.15 9.29
N ALA A 61 -19.05 22.05 8.44
CA ALA A 61 -19.32 21.77 7.03
C ALA A 61 -18.09 21.25 6.25
N ARG A 62 -16.87 21.52 6.73
CA ARG A 62 -15.62 21.10 6.09
C ARG A 62 -15.24 19.66 6.41
N GLY A 63 -15.75 19.10 7.51
CA GLY A 63 -15.47 17.72 7.91
C GLY A 63 -15.42 17.50 9.42
N ALA A 64 -14.77 16.41 9.82
CA ALA A 64 -14.53 16.03 11.20
C ALA A 64 -13.06 15.65 11.45
N LEU A 65 -12.53 16.05 12.61
CA LEU A 65 -11.25 15.57 13.11
C LEU A 65 -11.48 14.51 14.18
N LEU A 66 -10.84 13.37 13.99
CA LEU A 66 -10.98 12.20 14.82
C LEU A 66 -9.62 11.80 15.36
N GLU A 67 -9.57 11.47 16.64
CA GLU A 67 -8.38 11.02 17.34
C GLU A 67 -8.54 9.56 17.74
N ALA A 68 -7.50 8.76 17.47
CA ALA A 68 -7.42 7.38 17.92
C ALA A 68 -7.22 7.33 19.44
N THR A 69 -8.06 6.56 20.10
CA THR A 69 -7.99 6.26 21.54
C THR A 69 -7.33 4.92 21.82
N VAL A 70 -6.96 4.19 20.76
CA VAL A 70 -6.22 2.92 20.82
C VAL A 70 -4.91 3.08 20.05
N ASP A 71 -3.93 2.23 20.36
CA ASP A 71 -2.60 2.31 19.74
C ASP A 71 -2.58 1.73 18.32
N ASP A 72 -3.54 0.87 17.96
CA ASP A 72 -3.64 0.29 16.62
C ASP A 72 -4.25 1.29 15.62
N ARG A 73 -3.36 1.97 14.89
CA ARG A 73 -3.70 2.92 13.82
C ARG A 73 -4.47 2.25 12.69
N PHE A 74 -4.08 1.04 12.29
CA PHE A 74 -4.64 0.39 11.11
C PHE A 74 -6.07 -0.08 11.37
N ASP A 75 -6.37 -0.54 12.60
CA ASP A 75 -7.74 -0.84 13.01
C ASP A 75 -8.65 0.39 13.01
N CYS A 76 -8.13 1.54 13.45
CA CYS A 76 -8.85 2.81 13.36
C CYS A 76 -9.13 3.20 11.90
N LEU A 77 -8.12 3.08 11.03
CA LEU A 77 -8.28 3.34 9.59
C LEU A 77 -9.33 2.40 8.99
N ARG A 78 -9.26 1.10 9.27
CA ARG A 78 -10.22 0.09 8.77
C ARG A 78 -11.65 0.43 9.16
N ALA A 79 -11.87 0.82 10.43
CA ALA A 79 -13.19 1.26 10.89
C ALA A 79 -13.67 2.49 10.12
N LEU A 80 -12.78 3.46 9.86
CA LEU A 80 -13.12 4.67 9.09
C LEU A 80 -13.42 4.36 7.63
N LEU A 81 -12.64 3.51 6.97
CA LEU A 81 -12.90 3.10 5.59
C LEU A 81 -14.28 2.44 5.49
N ALA A 82 -14.64 1.56 6.42
CA ALA A 82 -15.96 0.92 6.47
C ALA A 82 -17.10 1.94 6.70
N LEU A 83 -16.90 2.90 7.60
CA LEU A 83 -17.89 3.94 7.88
C LEU A 83 -18.04 4.95 6.73
N THR A 84 -17.02 5.16 5.91
CA THR A 84 -17.01 6.21 4.87
C THR A 84 -17.30 5.69 3.47
N ALA A 85 -17.13 4.38 3.21
CA ALA A 85 -17.20 3.76 1.88
C ALA A 85 -18.39 4.19 1.01
N ASP A 86 -19.59 4.19 1.57
CA ASP A 86 -20.84 4.51 0.85
C ASP A 86 -21.41 5.89 1.20
N ARG A 87 -20.61 6.76 1.82
CA ARG A 87 -21.08 8.05 2.38
C ARG A 87 -20.50 9.27 1.70
N ASP A 88 -19.79 9.09 0.58
CA ASP A 88 -19.16 10.18 -0.15
C ASP A 88 -18.15 10.97 0.71
N LEU A 89 -17.49 10.25 1.62
CA LEU A 89 -16.51 10.81 2.54
C LEU A 89 -15.15 10.18 2.25
N ALA A 90 -14.12 11.00 2.22
CA ALA A 90 -12.74 10.58 2.13
C ALA A 90 -12.09 10.67 3.52
N VAL A 91 -11.05 9.85 3.72
CA VAL A 91 -10.27 9.80 4.96
C VAL A 91 -8.86 10.26 4.65
N LEU A 92 -8.33 11.16 5.46
CA LEU A 92 -6.91 11.52 5.47
C LEU A 92 -6.32 11.05 6.79
N ASP A 93 -5.31 10.19 6.72
CA ASP A 93 -4.43 9.94 7.86
C ASP A 93 -3.43 11.11 7.94
N VAL A 94 -3.52 11.87 9.02
CA VAL A 94 -2.73 13.11 9.18
C VAL A 94 -1.25 12.80 9.43
N ALA A 95 -0.96 11.67 10.10
CA ALA A 95 0.41 11.30 10.45
C ALA A 95 1.20 10.86 9.20
N THR A 96 0.57 10.06 8.35
CA THR A 96 1.20 9.53 7.12
C THR A 96 0.94 10.40 5.89
N ARG A 97 0.03 11.38 6.00
CA ARG A 97 -0.49 12.20 4.88
C ARG A 97 -1.10 11.36 3.75
N ARG A 98 -1.49 10.10 4.04
CA ARG A 98 -2.16 9.22 3.08
C ARG A 98 -3.63 9.59 2.97
N PHE A 99 -4.12 9.66 1.73
CA PHE A 99 -5.48 10.04 1.40
C PHE A 99 -6.24 8.87 0.78
N TYR A 100 -7.41 8.56 1.34
CA TYR A 100 -8.25 7.43 0.97
C TYR A 100 -9.60 7.95 0.48
N ASN A 101 -9.81 7.90 -0.83
CA ASN A 101 -11.02 8.41 -1.47
C ASN A 101 -11.85 7.28 -2.11
N PRO A 102 -13.09 7.03 -1.65
CA PRO A 102 -13.92 5.96 -2.21
C PRO A 102 -14.39 6.24 -3.66
N ARG A 103 -14.32 7.48 -4.16
CA ARG A 103 -14.79 7.83 -5.52
C ARG A 103 -13.93 7.24 -6.64
N GLY A 104 -12.62 7.10 -6.40
CA GLY A 104 -11.67 6.52 -7.34
C GLY A 104 -11.32 5.06 -7.02
N ALA A 105 -12.05 4.44 -6.09
CA ALA A 105 -11.69 3.14 -5.56
C ALA A 105 -12.22 1.98 -6.43
N ALA A 106 -11.43 0.91 -6.52
CA ALA A 106 -11.91 -0.35 -7.05
C ALA A 106 -12.79 -1.04 -5.98
N ARG A 107 -14.07 -1.29 -6.32
CA ARG A 107 -15.04 -1.94 -5.44
C ARG A 107 -14.97 -3.46 -5.57
N VAL A 108 -13.82 -4.01 -5.20
CA VAL A 108 -13.55 -5.45 -5.18
C VAL A 108 -13.35 -5.93 -3.75
N PRO A 109 -13.83 -7.12 -3.38
CA PRO A 109 -13.46 -7.74 -2.11
C PRO A 109 -11.94 -7.85 -1.97
N VAL A 110 -11.40 -7.25 -0.91
CA VAL A 110 -9.98 -7.34 -0.54
C VAL A 110 -9.89 -7.93 0.86
N THR A 111 -9.02 -8.91 1.03
CA THR A 111 -8.67 -9.48 2.32
C THR A 111 -7.18 -9.33 2.59
N THR A 112 -6.83 -9.05 3.85
CA THR A 112 -5.45 -9.01 4.34
C THR A 112 -5.44 -9.66 5.72
N GLY A 113 -4.83 -10.83 5.83
CA GLY A 113 -5.04 -11.70 6.99
C GLY A 113 -6.53 -11.94 7.27
N ASP A 114 -6.94 -11.74 8.53
CA ASP A 114 -8.33 -11.92 8.98
C ASP A 114 -9.28 -10.76 8.62
N PHE A 115 -8.77 -9.71 7.96
CA PHE A 115 -9.52 -8.48 7.74
C PHE A 115 -10.00 -8.33 6.31
N ARG A 116 -11.20 -7.74 6.16
CA ARG A 116 -11.80 -7.39 4.87
C ARG A 116 -11.92 -5.88 4.74
N LEU A 117 -11.51 -5.35 3.59
CA LEU A 117 -11.65 -3.93 3.25
C LEU A 117 -12.88 -3.70 2.36
N PRO A 118 -13.55 -2.54 2.50
CA PRO A 118 -14.77 -2.23 1.75
C PRO A 118 -14.48 -1.89 0.28
N TYR A 119 -13.28 -1.37 -0.01
CA TYR A 119 -12.81 -1.00 -1.34
C TYR A 119 -11.29 -0.95 -1.34
N LEU A 120 -10.70 -0.86 -2.53
CA LEU A 120 -9.26 -0.73 -2.75
C LEU A 120 -8.94 0.62 -3.39
N THR A 121 -7.92 1.30 -2.89
CA THR A 121 -7.26 2.43 -3.55
C THR A 121 -5.77 2.15 -3.63
N GLU A 122 -5.03 2.83 -4.50
CA GLU A 122 -3.56 2.73 -4.53
C GLU A 122 -2.96 3.01 -3.15
N SER A 123 -3.41 4.06 -2.45
CA SER A 123 -2.91 4.36 -1.09
C SER A 123 -3.16 3.27 -0.05
N ILE A 124 -4.19 2.43 -0.23
CA ILE A 124 -4.44 1.26 0.62
C ILE A 124 -3.46 0.14 0.28
N LEU A 125 -3.20 -0.08 -1.02
CA LEU A 125 -2.19 -1.05 -1.46
C LEU A 125 -0.81 -0.71 -0.89
N ASP A 126 -0.42 0.56 -1.00
CA ASP A 126 0.84 1.06 -0.46
C ASP A 126 0.99 0.76 1.04
N GLU A 127 -0.05 1.11 1.81
CA GLU A 127 -0.08 0.90 3.25
C GLU A 127 0.05 -0.59 3.61
N ILE A 128 -0.65 -1.47 2.90
CA ILE A 128 -0.61 -2.92 3.15
C ILE A 128 0.74 -3.51 2.77
N LEU A 129 1.32 -3.12 1.63
CA LEU A 129 2.60 -3.67 1.15
C LEU A 129 3.79 -3.19 1.99
N GLU A 130 3.71 -1.99 2.55
CA GLU A 130 4.72 -1.45 3.48
C GLU A 130 4.60 -2.05 4.88
N THR A 131 3.40 -2.49 5.29
CA THR A 131 3.19 -3.10 6.60
C THR A 131 3.90 -4.46 6.66
N PRO A 132 4.67 -4.74 7.73
CA PRO A 132 5.31 -6.04 7.88
C PRO A 132 4.29 -7.19 7.78
N PRO A 133 4.67 -8.32 7.16
CA PRO A 133 3.78 -9.46 6.97
C PRO A 133 3.20 -9.95 8.32
N ASP A 134 1.88 -10.14 8.39
CA ASP A 134 1.25 -10.82 9.54
C ASP A 134 1.78 -12.27 9.58
N PRO A 135 2.39 -12.71 10.70
CA PRO A 135 2.90 -14.07 10.80
C PRO A 135 1.85 -15.19 10.64
N ARG A 136 0.55 -14.87 10.70
CA ARG A 136 -0.55 -15.85 10.60
C ARG A 136 -1.11 -16.02 9.18
N ASP A 137 -1.18 -14.95 8.39
CA ASP A 137 -1.51 -15.01 6.96
C ASP A 137 -1.12 -13.67 6.28
N PRO A 138 0.14 -13.54 5.81
CA PRO A 138 0.72 -12.27 5.36
C PRO A 138 0.29 -11.84 3.96
N ALA A 139 -0.79 -12.40 3.43
CA ALA A 139 -1.16 -12.20 2.05
C ALA A 139 -2.29 -11.19 1.87
N LEU A 140 -2.02 -10.18 1.05
CA LEU A 140 -3.05 -9.39 0.40
C LEU A 140 -3.71 -10.25 -0.68
N LYS A 141 -5.03 -10.38 -0.65
CA LYS A 141 -5.81 -11.09 -1.67
C LYS A 141 -6.96 -10.23 -2.16
N VAL A 142 -7.05 -10.08 -3.47
CA VAL A 142 -8.12 -9.34 -4.15
C VAL A 142 -8.94 -10.32 -4.98
N ILE A 143 -10.25 -10.33 -4.78
CA ILE A 143 -11.15 -11.36 -5.33
C ILE A 143 -12.19 -10.70 -6.24
N ARG A 144 -12.28 -11.16 -7.48
CA ARG A 144 -13.31 -10.75 -8.45
C ARG A 144 -14.44 -11.76 -8.54
N ALA A 145 -14.07 -13.04 -8.48
CA ALA A 145 -14.98 -14.17 -8.42
C ALA A 145 -14.35 -15.28 -7.57
N PRO A 146 -15.12 -16.28 -7.10
CA PRO A 146 -14.58 -17.36 -6.27
C PRO A 146 -13.32 -18.05 -6.84
N MET A 147 -13.23 -18.16 -8.17
CA MET A 147 -12.08 -18.77 -8.88
C MET A 147 -11.26 -17.74 -9.67
N CYS A 148 -11.40 -16.45 -9.38
CA CYS A 148 -10.67 -15.36 -10.04
C CYS A 148 -10.15 -14.40 -8.97
N HIS A 149 -8.87 -14.53 -8.62
CA HIS A 149 -8.22 -13.70 -7.62
C HIS A 149 -6.75 -13.44 -7.96
N ILE A 150 -6.22 -12.35 -7.42
CA ILE A 150 -4.79 -12.08 -7.35
C ILE A 150 -4.39 -11.98 -5.88
N ARG A 151 -3.21 -12.47 -5.55
CA ARG A 151 -2.64 -12.49 -4.21
C ARG A 151 -1.21 -11.99 -4.27
N ALA A 152 -0.79 -11.26 -3.25
CA ALA A 152 0.61 -10.94 -3.03
C ALA A 152 0.97 -11.22 -1.57
N ARG A 153 2.15 -11.81 -1.38
CA ARG A 153 2.72 -12.12 -0.08
C ARG A 153 4.15 -11.61 -0.05
N ARG A 154 4.52 -10.87 1.00
CA ARG A 154 5.91 -10.49 1.26
C ARG A 154 6.63 -11.65 1.96
N LEU A 155 7.74 -12.08 1.39
CA LEU A 155 8.66 -13.07 1.91
C LEU A 155 9.76 -12.37 2.75
N PRO A 156 10.62 -13.13 3.44
CA PRO A 156 11.90 -12.61 3.90
C PRO A 156 12.69 -11.95 2.76
N GLU A 157 13.64 -11.08 3.12
CA GLU A 157 14.52 -10.36 2.16
C GLU A 157 13.81 -9.41 1.18
N GLU A 158 12.61 -8.90 1.52
CA GLU A 158 11.85 -7.94 0.69
C GLU A 158 11.38 -8.48 -0.67
N ILE A 159 11.43 -9.81 -0.89
CA ILE A 159 10.83 -10.41 -2.09
C ILE A 159 9.33 -10.55 -1.92
N PHE A 160 8.60 -10.25 -2.98
CA PHE A 160 7.17 -10.46 -3.10
C PHE A 160 6.90 -11.68 -3.99
N GLU A 161 6.09 -12.58 -3.45
CA GLU A 161 5.43 -13.64 -4.22
C GLU A 161 4.06 -13.13 -4.65
N MET A 162 3.82 -13.10 -5.95
CA MET A 162 2.53 -12.81 -6.54
C MET A 162 1.95 -14.08 -7.15
N GLU A 163 0.66 -14.30 -6.92
CA GLU A 163 -0.09 -15.40 -7.52
C GLU A 163 -1.36 -14.83 -8.13
N HIS A 164 -1.75 -15.32 -9.30
CA HIS A 164 -3.12 -15.13 -9.76
C HIS A 164 -3.73 -16.46 -10.21
N ARG A 165 -5.04 -16.54 -10.00
CA ARG A 165 -5.86 -17.67 -10.42
C ARG A 165 -6.90 -17.18 -11.40
N ASP A 166 -7.01 -17.88 -12.51
CA ASP A 166 -8.12 -17.74 -13.45
C ASP A 166 -8.72 -19.11 -13.72
N LEU A 167 -9.91 -19.35 -13.15
CA LEU A 167 -10.59 -20.64 -13.15
C LEU A 167 -9.70 -21.74 -12.54
N ASP A 168 -9.12 -22.60 -13.37
CA ASP A 168 -8.26 -23.70 -12.95
C ASP A 168 -6.78 -23.47 -13.29
N ALA A 169 -6.46 -22.35 -13.94
CA ALA A 169 -5.09 -21.96 -14.23
C ALA A 169 -4.51 -21.13 -13.08
N PHE A 170 -3.29 -21.50 -12.68
CA PHE A 170 -2.53 -20.81 -11.63
C PHE A 170 -1.25 -20.28 -12.23
N PHE A 171 -0.88 -19.09 -11.79
CA PHE A 171 0.29 -18.39 -12.28
C PHE A 171 0.98 -17.70 -11.12
N GLN A 172 2.30 -17.60 -11.23
CA GLN A 172 3.15 -17.07 -10.18
C GLN A 172 4.23 -16.14 -10.75
N LEU A 173 4.65 -15.20 -9.92
CA LEU A 173 5.76 -14.29 -10.15
C LEU A 173 6.46 -14.02 -8.82
N TYR A 174 7.78 -14.03 -8.82
CA TYR A 174 8.59 -13.52 -7.72
C TYR A 174 9.26 -12.22 -8.16
N THR A 175 9.23 -11.19 -7.32
CA THR A 175 9.85 -9.90 -7.61
C THR A 175 10.19 -9.15 -6.32
N ASP A 176 11.30 -8.43 -6.31
CA ASP A 176 11.66 -7.46 -5.26
C ASP A 176 11.07 -6.06 -5.53
N ASP A 177 10.47 -5.83 -6.71
CA ASP A 177 9.89 -4.56 -7.09
C ASP A 177 8.47 -4.39 -6.51
N SER A 178 8.40 -3.78 -5.33
CA SER A 178 7.12 -3.41 -4.69
C SER A 178 6.23 -2.48 -5.55
N THR A 179 6.82 -1.70 -6.47
CA THR A 179 6.07 -0.84 -7.39
C THR A 179 5.41 -1.68 -8.47
N LEU A 180 6.11 -2.68 -9.00
CA LEU A 180 5.53 -3.66 -9.92
C LEU A 180 4.36 -4.41 -9.26
N VAL A 181 4.53 -4.88 -8.02
CA VAL A 181 3.47 -5.57 -7.27
C VAL A 181 2.22 -4.70 -7.16
N ARG A 182 2.40 -3.46 -6.69
CA ARG A 182 1.32 -2.47 -6.52
C ARG A 182 0.59 -2.21 -7.83
N LYS A 183 1.33 -1.90 -8.89
CA LYS A 183 0.77 -1.60 -10.22
C LYS A 183 0.01 -2.79 -10.78
N THR A 184 0.54 -3.99 -10.59
CA THR A 184 -0.07 -5.24 -11.04
C THR A 184 -1.38 -5.52 -10.32
N ILE A 185 -1.42 -5.43 -8.99
CA ILE A 185 -2.65 -5.63 -8.21
C ILE A 185 -3.68 -4.57 -8.55
N TRP A 186 -3.26 -3.31 -8.72
CA TRP A 186 -4.17 -2.22 -9.08
C TRP A 186 -4.76 -2.38 -10.49
N ALA A 187 -3.92 -2.68 -11.48
CA ALA A 187 -4.36 -2.99 -12.85
C ALA A 187 -5.30 -4.21 -12.85
N TRP A 188 -4.96 -5.26 -12.10
CA TRP A 188 -5.84 -6.41 -11.91
C TRP A 188 -7.15 -6.01 -11.25
N ALA A 189 -7.17 -5.16 -10.23
CA ALA A 189 -8.39 -4.75 -9.53
C ALA A 189 -9.32 -3.91 -10.42
N THR A 190 -8.76 -3.01 -11.21
CA THR A 190 -9.48 -2.07 -12.09
C THR A 190 -9.83 -2.66 -13.46
N GLY A 191 -9.18 -3.74 -13.88
CA GLY A 191 -9.47 -4.44 -15.14
C GLY A 191 -8.66 -3.95 -16.31
N ASP A 192 -7.59 -3.21 -16.04
CA ASP A 192 -6.59 -2.84 -17.04
C ASP A 192 -5.84 -4.11 -17.51
N PRO A 193 -5.84 -4.45 -18.80
CA PRO A 193 -5.18 -5.66 -19.29
C PRO A 193 -3.65 -5.65 -19.18
N TRP A 194 -3.03 -4.52 -18.83
CA TRP A 194 -1.59 -4.39 -18.66
C TRP A 194 -0.98 -5.45 -17.74
N TRP A 195 -1.66 -5.82 -16.64
CA TRP A 195 -1.16 -6.82 -15.69
C TRP A 195 -0.93 -8.19 -16.33
N GLN A 196 -1.67 -8.53 -17.38
CA GLN A 196 -1.53 -9.80 -18.08
C GLN A 196 -0.55 -9.71 -19.26
N GLN A 197 -0.51 -8.55 -19.93
CA GLN A 197 0.26 -8.35 -21.16
C GLN A 197 1.73 -8.02 -20.90
N ALA A 198 2.02 -7.31 -19.81
CA ALA A 198 3.36 -6.80 -19.52
C ALA A 198 4.17 -7.69 -18.56
N ILE A 199 3.56 -8.75 -18.02
CA ILE A 199 4.14 -9.58 -16.98
C ILE A 199 4.34 -11.00 -17.51
N ALA A 200 5.56 -11.51 -17.38
CA ALA A 200 5.94 -12.86 -17.75
C ALA A 200 5.54 -13.87 -16.65
N TRP A 201 4.23 -14.06 -16.48
CA TRP A 201 3.67 -15.01 -15.52
C TRP A 201 4.16 -16.44 -15.77
N GLN A 202 4.62 -17.10 -14.72
CA GLN A 202 5.02 -18.51 -14.78
C GLN A 202 3.81 -19.40 -14.44
N PRO A 203 3.37 -20.30 -15.33
CA PRO A 203 2.34 -21.28 -15.01
C PRO A 203 2.80 -22.16 -13.85
N THR A 204 1.91 -22.41 -12.90
CA THR A 204 2.19 -23.29 -11.75
C THR A 204 1.03 -24.25 -11.53
N GLU A 205 1.28 -25.32 -10.77
CA GLU A 205 0.22 -26.23 -10.36
C GLU A 205 -0.66 -25.57 -9.28
N ALA A 206 -1.88 -26.08 -9.12
CA ALA A 206 -2.74 -25.63 -8.04
C ALA A 206 -2.02 -25.79 -6.69
N PRO A 207 -2.01 -24.77 -5.81
CA PRO A 207 -1.44 -24.89 -4.48
C PRO A 207 -2.11 -26.07 -3.77
N ASP A 208 -1.33 -27.11 -3.42
CA ASP A 208 -1.86 -28.21 -2.62
C ASP A 208 -2.21 -27.66 -1.23
N PRO A 209 -3.50 -27.66 -0.82
CA PRO A 209 -3.89 -27.16 0.50
C PRO A 209 -3.28 -27.95 1.66
N ARG A 210 -2.63 -29.10 1.38
CA ARG A 210 -1.86 -29.89 2.36
C ARG A 210 -0.37 -29.56 2.37
N ARG A 211 0.14 -28.83 1.37
CA ARG A 211 1.50 -28.29 1.42
C ARG A 211 1.53 -27.19 2.47
N ARG A 212 2.32 -27.38 3.53
CA ARG A 212 2.75 -26.28 4.39
C ARG A 212 3.41 -25.22 3.50
N PRO A 213 3.34 -23.91 3.83
CA PRO A 213 4.26 -22.95 3.23
C PRO A 213 5.68 -23.53 3.30
N PRO A 214 6.46 -23.45 2.22
CA PRO A 214 7.82 -23.98 2.22
C PRO A 214 8.55 -23.44 3.46
N PRO A 215 9.29 -24.27 4.21
CA PRO A 215 10.18 -23.76 5.25
C PRO A 215 11.10 -22.68 4.63
N GLU A 216 11.54 -21.71 5.43
CA GLU A 216 12.38 -20.58 4.95
C GLU A 216 13.57 -21.06 4.10
N ASP A 217 14.10 -22.25 4.38
CA ASP A 217 15.16 -22.93 3.63
C ASP A 217 14.83 -23.21 2.14
N ASP A 218 13.56 -23.42 1.78
CA ASP A 218 13.12 -23.63 0.39
C ASP A 218 12.99 -22.29 -0.36
N ILE A 219 12.72 -21.18 0.35
CA ILE A 219 12.76 -19.83 -0.23
C ILE A 219 14.21 -19.48 -0.54
N ASP A 220 15.15 -19.78 0.36
CA ASP A 220 16.57 -19.57 0.12
C ASP A 220 17.08 -20.38 -1.08
N ALA A 221 16.58 -21.60 -1.27
CA ALA A 221 16.89 -22.43 -2.44
C ALA A 221 16.34 -21.81 -3.74
N VAL A 222 15.09 -21.34 -3.75
CA VAL A 222 14.49 -20.67 -4.91
C VAL A 222 15.19 -19.34 -5.22
N LEU A 223 15.60 -18.58 -4.20
CA LEU A 223 16.37 -17.35 -4.35
C LEU A 223 17.79 -17.62 -4.86
N ALA A 224 18.42 -18.70 -4.42
CA ALA A 224 19.69 -19.16 -4.95
C ALA A 224 19.58 -19.56 -6.43
N GLU A 225 18.51 -20.26 -6.81
CA GLU A 225 18.23 -20.59 -8.21
C GLU A 225 17.96 -19.35 -9.07
N LEU A 226 17.19 -18.36 -8.57
CA LEU A 226 16.97 -17.10 -9.29
C LEU A 226 18.26 -16.29 -9.47
N ARG A 227 19.13 -16.26 -8.46
CA ARG A 227 20.48 -15.65 -8.56
C ARG A 227 21.34 -16.38 -9.58
N GLN A 228 21.33 -17.71 -9.54
CA GLN A 228 22.05 -18.55 -10.50
C GLN A 228 21.53 -18.34 -11.93
N MET A 229 20.22 -18.24 -12.14
CA MET A 229 19.64 -17.95 -13.45
C MET A 229 20.00 -16.54 -13.96
N ALA A 230 20.05 -15.54 -13.07
CA ALA A 230 20.49 -14.19 -13.40
C ALA A 230 21.98 -14.14 -13.79
N GLU A 231 22.80 -15.00 -13.19
CA GLU A 231 24.22 -15.17 -13.55
C GLU A 231 24.40 -15.99 -14.86
N GLU A 232 23.53 -16.96 -15.11
CA GLU A 232 23.59 -17.85 -16.28
C GLU A 232 22.95 -17.27 -17.54
N THR A 233 22.08 -16.26 -17.43
CA THR A 233 21.53 -15.51 -18.57
C THR A 233 22.08 -14.09 -18.64
N PRO A 234 23.26 -13.88 -19.26
CA PRO A 234 23.56 -12.57 -19.80
C PRO A 234 22.60 -12.37 -20.99
N PHE A 235 21.43 -11.78 -20.74
CA PHE A 235 20.55 -11.33 -21.82
C PHE A 235 21.32 -10.29 -22.65
N GLU A 236 21.87 -10.76 -23.78
CA GLU A 236 22.21 -9.97 -24.94
C GLU A 236 20.93 -9.28 -25.43
N LEU A 237 20.61 -8.11 -24.88
CA LEU A 237 19.88 -7.01 -25.52
C LEU A 237 19.86 -5.82 -24.54
N GLY A 238 20.87 -4.94 -24.66
CA GLY A 238 20.90 -3.64 -24.00
C GLY A 238 22.01 -3.41 -22.95
N ALA A 239 22.96 -4.33 -22.79
CA ALA A 239 24.03 -4.27 -21.80
C ALA A 239 25.13 -3.19 -22.04
N LEU A 240 24.87 -2.15 -22.84
CA LEU A 240 25.83 -1.07 -23.07
C LEU A 240 25.47 0.27 -22.41
N ASP A 241 24.40 0.37 -21.61
CA ASP A 241 24.09 1.62 -20.88
C ASP A 241 24.09 1.47 -19.35
N LEU A 242 23.82 0.28 -18.80
CA LEU A 242 23.72 0.09 -17.34
C LEU A 242 25.07 -0.06 -16.64
N ILE A 243 26.06 -0.69 -17.28
CA ILE A 243 27.41 -0.83 -16.70
C ILE A 243 28.14 0.51 -16.75
N SER A 244 27.91 1.34 -17.77
CA SER A 244 28.41 2.71 -17.83
C SER A 244 27.75 3.61 -16.78
N ALA A 245 26.45 3.47 -16.53
CA ALA A 245 25.76 4.23 -15.48
C ALA A 245 26.19 3.83 -14.05
N LEU A 246 26.45 2.55 -13.79
CA LEU A 246 26.97 2.09 -12.50
C LEU A 246 28.43 2.49 -12.28
N GLY A 247 29.25 2.50 -13.34
CA GLY A 247 30.62 3.01 -13.27
C GLY A 247 30.70 4.52 -13.01
N ASP A 248 29.75 5.31 -13.53
CA ASP A 248 29.69 6.75 -13.28
C ASP A 248 29.22 7.10 -11.86
N VAL A 249 28.34 6.29 -11.27
CA VAL A 249 27.90 6.45 -9.88
C VAL A 249 29.02 6.12 -8.90
N ASP A 250 29.81 5.08 -9.18
CA ASP A 250 30.92 4.69 -8.31
C ASP A 250 32.07 5.71 -8.39
N ASN A 251 32.36 6.24 -9.58
CA ASN A 251 33.33 7.33 -9.76
C ASN A 251 32.85 8.64 -9.09
N GLN A 252 31.55 8.94 -9.10
CA GLN A 252 31.00 10.10 -8.38
C GLN A 252 31.02 9.92 -6.86
N ALA A 253 30.74 8.72 -6.36
CA ALA A 253 30.82 8.42 -4.93
C ALA A 253 32.26 8.53 -4.41
N GLN A 254 33.23 8.01 -5.18
CA GLN A 254 34.64 8.10 -4.81
C GLN A 254 35.18 9.53 -4.88
N ALA A 255 34.76 10.32 -5.87
CA ALA A 255 35.13 11.74 -5.99
C ALA A 255 34.54 12.62 -4.87
N ILE A 256 33.42 12.23 -4.25
CA ILE A 256 32.83 12.91 -3.09
C ILE A 256 33.61 12.53 -1.81
N LEU A 257 34.04 11.28 -1.68
CA LEU A 257 34.83 10.79 -0.55
C LEU A 257 36.25 11.37 -0.55
N ASP A 258 36.94 11.42 -1.69
CA ASP A 258 38.28 12.02 -1.81
C ASP A 258 38.29 13.54 -1.55
N ARG A 259 37.16 14.22 -1.80
CA ARG A 259 36.99 15.65 -1.52
C ARG A 259 36.71 15.94 -0.04
N ALA A 260 36.22 14.94 0.70
CA ALA A 260 35.99 15.04 2.14
C ALA A 260 37.27 14.76 2.96
N ASP A 261 38.22 13.98 2.41
CA ASP A 261 39.50 13.66 3.06
C ASP A 261 40.63 14.68 2.78
N THR A 262 40.39 15.67 1.92
CA THR A 262 41.38 16.70 1.55
C THR A 262 41.11 18.08 2.15
N ASP A 263 40.49 18.16 3.34
CA ASP A 263 40.48 19.39 4.13
C ASP A 263 41.63 19.41 5.16
N PRO A 264 42.82 19.93 4.82
CA PRO A 264 43.85 20.22 5.80
C PRO A 264 43.43 21.46 6.60
N THR A 265 42.75 21.26 7.73
CA THR A 265 42.94 22.15 8.87
C THR A 265 44.35 21.95 9.40
N ASP A 266 45.34 22.53 8.73
CA ASP A 266 46.52 23.02 9.42
C ASP A 266 47.22 24.15 8.66
N ARG A 267 47.24 25.32 9.33
CA ARG A 267 48.28 26.38 9.41
C ARG A 267 47.81 27.79 9.05
N PRO A 268 48.44 28.83 9.64
CA PRO A 268 49.47 28.84 10.68
C PRO A 268 49.00 29.38 12.05
#